data_AF-A0A5N6P960-F1
#
_entry.id   AF-A0A5N6P960-F1
#
_cell.length_a   1.000
_cell.length_b   1.000
_cell.length_c   1.000
_cell.angle_alpha   90.00
_cell.angle_beta   90.00
_cell.angle_gamma   90.00
#
_symmetry.space_group_name_H-M   'P 1'
#
loop_
_entity.id
_entity.type
_entity.pdbx_description
1 polymer ?
#
loop_
_entity_poly.entity_id
_entity_poly.type
_entity_poly.pdbx_seq_one_letter_code
_entity_poly.pdbx_strand_id
1 'polypeptide(L)'
;MVKAIRVYELGGPEVMKWEDVEIGDPKEEEIRVKNMAIGMVAVGVVTAIGEGVCELKIGDIVYRNAMGTYTEEQIVFADKEMPLPPIDPLVVASVMIQGLTARFLVHTWLKVRLRCSFA
;
A
#
# COMPACT_ATOMS: atom_id res chain seq x y z
N MET A 1 -15.10 1.66 -14.51
CA MET A 1 -13.75 1.57 -15.08
C MET A 1 -12.82 2.43 -14.25
N VAL A 2 -11.60 1.96 -14.02
CA VAL A 2 -10.52 2.69 -13.33
C VAL A 2 -9.27 2.58 -14.17
N LYS A 3 -8.38 3.56 -14.10
CA LYS A 3 -7.10 3.44 -14.78
C LYS A 3 -6.10 2.63 -13.96
N ALA A 4 -5.38 1.72 -14.62
CA ALA A 4 -4.33 0.92 -14.01
C ALA A 4 -3.14 0.71 -14.96
N ILE A 5 -1.96 0.52 -14.39
CA ILE A 5 -0.78 0.08 -15.13
C ILE A 5 -0.88 -1.42 -15.39
N ARG A 6 -0.79 -1.80 -16.66
CA ARG A 6 -0.80 -3.20 -17.13
C ARG A 6 0.51 -3.50 -17.84
N VAL A 7 1.05 -4.69 -17.57
CA VAL A 7 2.26 -5.22 -18.19
C VAL A 7 1.93 -6.59 -18.76
N TYR A 8 2.09 -6.74 -20.07
CA TYR A 8 1.73 -7.96 -20.80
C TYR A 8 2.95 -8.76 -21.25
N GLU A 9 4.12 -8.13 -21.28
CA GLU A 9 5.38 -8.70 -21.71
C GLU A 9 6.52 -8.19 -20.82
N LEU A 10 7.64 -8.91 -20.80
CA LEU A 10 8.82 -8.50 -20.04
C LEU A 10 9.55 -7.38 -20.79
N GLY A 11 9.95 -6.33 -20.09
CA GLY A 11 10.66 -5.19 -20.66
C GLY A 11 11.00 -4.13 -19.61
N GLY A 12 11.50 -2.99 -20.05
CA GLY A 12 11.68 -1.81 -19.21
C GLY A 12 10.38 -1.05 -18.98
N PRO A 13 10.43 0.20 -18.48
CA PRO A 13 9.22 1.00 -18.24
C PRO A 13 8.36 1.24 -19.49
N GLU A 14 8.93 1.13 -20.69
CA GLU A 14 8.25 1.32 -21.97
C GLU A 14 7.13 0.30 -22.26
N VAL A 15 7.16 -0.88 -21.64
CA VAL A 15 6.10 -1.90 -21.81
C VAL A 15 4.91 -1.68 -20.87
N MET A 16 4.99 -0.69 -19.97
CA MET A 16 3.91 -0.35 -19.03
C MET A 16 2.82 0.45 -19.75
N LYS A 17 1.59 -0.06 -19.74
CA LYS A 17 0.44 0.58 -20.39
C LYS A 17 -0.54 1.13 -19.37
N TRP A 18 -0.97 2.38 -19.55
CA TRP A 18 -1.99 3.02 -18.73
C TRP A 18 -3.37 2.82 -19.35
N GLU A 19 -4.09 1.82 -18.85
CA GLU A 19 -5.30 1.30 -19.48
C GLU A 19 -6.51 1.41 -18.55
N ASP A 20 -7.70 1.47 -19.12
CA ASP A 20 -8.94 1.34 -18.38
C ASP A 20 -9.21 -0.13 -18.05
N VAL A 21 -9.52 -0.40 -16.79
CA VAL A 21 -9.78 -1.74 -16.27
C VAL A 21 -11.12 -1.74 -15.52
N GLU A 22 -11.87 -2.82 -15.67
CA GLU A 22 -13.06 -3.09 -14.87
C GLU A 22 -12.67 -3.95 -13.66
N ILE A 23 -12.94 -3.43 -12.46
CA ILE A 23 -12.63 -4.11 -11.20
C ILE A 23 -13.88 -4.74 -10.54
N GLY A 24 -15.09 -4.36 -10.96
CA GLY A 24 -16.34 -4.80 -10.34
C GLY A 24 -16.53 -4.26 -8.91
N ASP A 25 -17.45 -4.84 -8.16
CA ASP A 25 -17.74 -4.50 -6.76
C ASP A 25 -17.03 -5.44 -5.77
N PRO A 26 -16.64 -4.95 -4.57
CA PRO A 26 -16.00 -5.79 -3.56
C PRO A 26 -16.94 -6.91 -3.11
N LYS A 27 -16.39 -8.13 -2.99
CA LYS A 27 -17.09 -9.31 -2.47
C LYS A 27 -16.99 -9.38 -0.95
N GLU A 28 -17.48 -10.48 -0.37
CA GLU A 28 -17.35 -10.76 1.05
C GLU A 28 -15.89 -10.62 1.51
N GLU A 29 -15.69 -9.93 2.64
CA GLU A 29 -14.39 -9.60 3.26
C GLU A 29 -13.46 -8.70 2.42
N GLU A 30 -13.92 -8.20 1.27
CA GLU A 30 -13.18 -7.26 0.44
C GLU A 30 -13.63 -5.82 0.65
N ILE A 31 -12.74 -4.90 0.36
CA ILE A 31 -13.02 -3.46 0.28
C ILE A 31 -12.49 -2.91 -1.03
N ARG A 32 -13.07 -1.79 -1.47
CA ARG A 32 -12.50 -0.97 -2.53
C ARG A 32 -11.79 0.21 -1.91
N VAL A 33 -10.56 0.47 -2.36
CA VAL A 33 -9.76 1.60 -1.90
C VAL A 33 -9.30 2.44 -3.08
N LYS A 34 -9.52 3.74 -2.97
CA LYS A 34 -8.99 4.74 -3.90
C LYS A 34 -7.60 5.20 -3.45
N ASN A 35 -6.61 4.99 -4.29
CA ASN A 35 -5.22 5.30 -3.99
C ASN A 35 -4.98 6.82 -4.01
N MET A 36 -4.26 7.32 -3.00
CA MET A 36 -3.75 8.68 -2.90
C MET A 36 -2.24 8.73 -3.16
N ALA A 37 -1.52 7.70 -2.71
CA ALA A 37 -0.10 7.49 -2.96
C ALA A 37 0.12 5.99 -3.28
N ILE A 38 0.99 5.73 -4.25
CA ILE A 38 1.18 4.40 -4.86
C ILE A 38 2.65 3.96 -4.81
N GLY A 39 2.88 2.67 -5.00
CA GLY A 39 4.20 2.04 -4.88
C GLY A 39 4.09 0.70 -4.18
N MET A 40 5.20 0.14 -3.72
CA MET A 40 5.14 -1.10 -2.94
C MET A 40 4.34 -0.91 -1.64
N VAL A 41 4.37 0.30 -1.08
CA VAL A 41 3.41 0.76 -0.07
C VAL A 41 2.44 1.71 -0.74
N ALA A 42 1.14 1.53 -0.50
CA ALA A 42 0.10 2.43 -0.95
C ALA A 42 -0.71 2.96 0.23
N VAL A 43 -1.18 4.19 0.08
CA VAL A 43 -2.12 4.83 1.00
C VAL A 43 -3.35 5.23 0.20
N GLY A 44 -4.52 5.00 0.77
CA GLY A 44 -5.78 5.33 0.10
C GLY A 44 -6.95 5.45 1.06
N VAL A 45 -8.10 5.80 0.48
CA VAL A 45 -9.36 5.97 1.20
C VAL A 45 -10.30 4.82 0.82
N VAL A 46 -10.92 4.20 1.82
CA VAL A 46 -11.94 3.16 1.60
C VAL A 46 -13.17 3.79 0.94
N THR A 47 -13.52 3.34 -0.27
CA THR A 47 -14.64 3.86 -1.07
C THR A 47 -15.85 2.93 -1.09
N ALA A 48 -15.64 1.63 -0.93
CA ALA A 48 -16.71 0.64 -0.83
C ALA A 48 -16.29 -0.52 0.07
N ILE A 49 -17.28 -1.19 0.65
CA ILE A 49 -17.08 -2.30 1.59
C ILE A 49 -18.00 -3.44 1.17
N GLY A 50 -17.46 -4.64 1.06
CA GLY A 50 -18.22 -5.86 0.84
C GLY A 50 -18.79 -6.44 2.13
N GLU A 51 -19.56 -7.52 2.01
CA GLU A 51 -20.22 -8.16 3.15
C GLU A 51 -19.19 -8.72 4.17
N GLY A 52 -19.54 -8.73 5.46
CA GLY A 52 -18.68 -9.32 6.51
C GLY A 52 -17.55 -8.44 7.05
N VAL A 53 -17.26 -7.29 6.44
CA VAL A 53 -16.24 -6.35 6.94
C VAL A 53 -16.81 -5.47 8.06
N CYS A 54 -16.33 -5.63 9.29
CA CYS A 54 -16.80 -4.89 10.45
C CYS A 54 -15.84 -3.80 10.95
N GLU A 55 -14.53 -3.94 10.70
CA GLU A 55 -13.49 -3.12 11.36
C GLU A 55 -13.17 -1.81 10.62
N LEU A 56 -13.54 -1.71 9.34
CA LEU A 56 -13.28 -0.57 8.48
C LEU A 56 -14.57 0.11 8.07
N LYS A 57 -14.49 1.41 7.78
CA LYS A 57 -15.60 2.24 7.33
C LYS A 57 -15.23 2.97 6.04
N ILE A 58 -16.25 3.25 5.23
CA ILE A 58 -16.09 4.12 4.06
C ILE A 58 -15.60 5.49 4.55
N GLY A 59 -14.55 5.99 3.92
CA GLY A 59 -13.87 7.23 4.33
C GLY A 59 -12.64 7.02 5.22
N ASP A 60 -12.40 5.81 5.74
CA ASP A 60 -11.18 5.52 6.49
C ASP A 60 -9.95 5.62 5.58
N ILE A 61 -8.88 6.20 6.13
CA ILE A 61 -7.59 6.28 5.46
C ILE A 61 -6.76 5.10 5.93
N VAL A 62 -6.41 4.24 4.97
CA VAL A 62 -5.69 2.99 5.20
C VAL A 62 -4.40 2.98 4.40
N TYR A 63 -3.42 2.25 4.92
CA TYR A 63 -2.21 1.94 4.18
C TYR A 63 -1.99 0.44 4.12
N ARG A 64 -1.33 0.00 3.05
CA ARG A 64 -1.04 -1.41 2.78
C ARG A 64 0.31 -1.57 2.12
N ASN A 65 0.88 -2.76 2.30
CA ASN A 65 1.95 -3.25 1.44
C ASN A 65 1.30 -4.25 0.46
N ALA A 66 1.20 -3.86 -0.81
CA ALA A 66 0.50 -4.65 -1.82
C ALA A 66 1.15 -4.51 -3.19
N MET A 67 1.08 -5.58 -3.97
CA MET A 67 1.37 -5.53 -5.40
C MET A 67 0.16 -4.97 -6.16
N GLY A 68 0.38 -4.36 -7.32
CA GLY A 68 -0.70 -3.88 -8.18
C GLY A 68 -1.30 -2.52 -7.78
N THR A 69 -0.64 -1.79 -6.89
CA THR A 69 -1.10 -0.48 -6.39
C THR A 69 -1.03 0.65 -7.43
N TYR A 70 -0.38 0.43 -8.57
CA TYR A 70 -0.31 1.39 -9.69
C TYR A 70 -1.64 1.46 -10.45
N THR A 71 -2.69 1.87 -9.75
CA THR A 71 -4.07 1.99 -10.20
C THR A 71 -4.75 3.12 -9.44
N GLU A 72 -5.81 3.69 -9.98
CA GLU A 72 -6.61 4.70 -9.28
C GLU A 72 -7.37 4.10 -8.10
N GLU A 73 -7.99 2.93 -8.31
CA GLU A 73 -8.67 2.16 -7.26
C GLU A 73 -8.36 0.67 -7.39
N GLN A 74 -8.46 -0.05 -6.29
CA GLN A 74 -8.27 -1.49 -6.23
C GLN A 74 -9.21 -2.14 -5.23
N ILE A 75 -9.55 -3.39 -5.48
CA ILE A 75 -10.24 -4.26 -4.53
C ILE A 75 -9.20 -5.12 -3.83
N VAL A 76 -9.30 -5.19 -2.52
CA VAL A 76 -8.34 -5.85 -1.63
C VAL A 76 -9.08 -6.43 -0.43
N PHE A 77 -8.51 -7.43 0.20
CA PHE A 77 -9.06 -7.99 1.44
C PHE A 77 -8.89 -7.00 2.59
N ALA A 78 -9.92 -6.85 3.41
CA ALA A 78 -9.96 -5.92 4.53
C ALA A 78 -8.86 -6.20 5.57
N ASP A 79 -8.48 -7.47 5.75
CA ASP A 79 -7.47 -7.92 6.72
C ASP A 79 -6.03 -7.51 6.39
N LYS A 80 -5.78 -7.06 5.15
CA LYS A 80 -4.46 -6.59 4.69
C LYS A 80 -4.26 -5.09 4.88
N GLU A 81 -5.29 -4.39 5.30
CA GLU A 81 -5.27 -2.95 5.47
C GLU A 81 -4.94 -2.59 6.90
N MET A 82 -4.12 -1.56 7.05
CA MET A 82 -3.76 -1.03 8.36
C MET A 82 -4.23 0.42 8.44
N PRO A 83 -4.72 0.87 9.61
CA PRO A 83 -5.09 2.26 9.81
C PRO A 83 -3.85 3.14 9.64
N LEU A 84 -4.00 4.28 8.95
CA LEU A 84 -2.89 5.19 8.78
C LEU A 84 -2.42 5.72 10.15
N PRO A 85 -1.11 5.63 10.49
CA PRO A 85 -0.58 6.28 11.69
C PRO A 85 -0.73 7.82 11.59
N PRO A 86 -0.58 8.58 12.69
CA PRO A 86 -0.68 10.05 12.70
C PRO A 86 0.55 10.71 12.05
N ILE A 87 0.83 10.34 10.80
CA ILE A 87 1.95 10.77 9.95
C ILE A 87 1.36 11.09 8.57
N ASP A 88 1.98 12.02 7.86
CA ASP A 88 1.57 12.38 6.51
C ASP A 88 1.49 11.15 5.56
N PRO A 89 0.39 11.00 4.79
CA PRO A 89 0.19 9.89 3.85
C PRO A 89 1.36 9.65 2.89
N LEU A 90 1.96 10.71 2.34
CA LEU A 90 3.03 10.59 1.37
C LEU A 90 4.32 10.10 2.04
N VAL A 91 4.58 10.55 3.27
CA VAL A 91 5.68 10.03 4.08
C VAL A 91 5.50 8.53 4.33
N VAL A 92 4.29 8.09 4.73
CA VAL A 92 4.00 6.67 4.96
C VAL A 92 4.24 5.85 3.69
N ALA A 93 3.71 6.28 2.54
CA ALA A 93 3.91 5.58 1.27
C ALA A 93 5.38 5.53 0.83
N SER A 94 6.17 6.56 1.17
CA SER A 94 7.56 6.69 0.70
C SER A 94 8.56 5.89 1.53
N VAL A 95 8.49 5.97 2.86
CA VAL A 95 9.59 5.51 3.74
C VAL A 95 9.29 4.28 4.58
N MET A 96 8.04 3.83 4.70
CA MET A 96 7.70 2.78 5.67
C MET A 96 8.49 1.48 5.47
N ILE A 97 8.50 0.92 4.25
CA ILE A 97 9.22 -0.33 3.98
C ILE A 97 10.74 -0.12 4.04
N GLN A 98 11.24 1.03 3.58
CA GLN A 98 12.66 1.37 3.66
C GLN A 98 13.13 1.46 5.12
N GLY A 99 12.36 2.13 5.97
CA GLY A 99 12.61 2.28 7.40
C GLY A 99 12.52 0.96 8.16
N LEU A 100 11.51 0.14 7.88
CA LEU A 100 11.37 -1.20 8.47
C LEU A 100 12.55 -2.11 8.06
N THR A 101 12.97 -2.04 6.80
CA THR A 101 14.13 -2.79 6.29
C THR A 101 15.42 -2.34 6.97
N ALA A 102 15.66 -1.03 7.05
CA ALA A 102 16.83 -0.46 7.73
C ALA A 102 16.85 -0.84 9.21
N ARG A 103 15.71 -0.73 9.91
CA ARG A 103 15.58 -1.13 11.32
C ARG A 103 15.88 -2.62 11.51
N PHE A 104 15.32 -3.48 10.66
CA PHE A 104 15.58 -4.92 10.70
C PHE A 104 17.06 -5.22 10.53
N LEU A 105 17.72 -4.60 9.54
CA LEU A 105 19.15 -4.77 9.28
C LEU A 105 20.01 -4.31 10.47
N VAL A 106 19.75 -3.12 11.01
CA VAL A 106 20.56 -2.52 12.08
C VAL A 106 20.34 -3.23 13.42
N HIS A 107 19.09 -3.48 13.80
CA HIS A 107 18.77 -3.93 15.17
C HIS A 107 18.62 -5.44 15.30
N THR A 108 18.10 -6.11 14.28
CA THR A 108 17.82 -7.55 14.35
C THR A 108 18.95 -8.37 13.73
N TRP A 109 19.40 -7.99 12.53
CA TRP A 109 20.39 -8.77 11.80
C TRP A 109 21.83 -8.46 12.24
N LEU A 110 22.31 -7.22 12.02
CA LEU A 110 23.68 -6.82 12.35
C LEU A 110 23.88 -6.52 13.84
N LYS A 111 22.78 -6.26 14.58
CA LYS A 111 22.78 -5.93 16.02
C LYS A 111 23.79 -4.82 16.35
N VAL A 112 23.82 -3.78 15.52
CA VAL A 112 24.76 -2.66 15.66
C VAL A 112 24.56 -2.03 17.04
N ARG A 113 25.64 -1.97 17.83
CA ARG A 113 25.68 -1.26 19.11
C ARG A 113 26.44 0.04 18.92
N LEU A 114 25.78 1.16 19.17
CA LEU A 114 26.45 2.44 19.25
C LEU A 114 27.35 2.42 20.49
N ARG A 115 28.67 2.44 20.29
CA ARG A 115 29.61 2.80 21.35
C ARG A 115 29.63 4.32 21.41
N CYS A 116 28.98 4.90 22.42
CA CYS A 116 29.27 6.28 22.81
C CYS A 116 30.66 6.30 23.43
N SER A 117 31.68 6.60 22.64
CA SER A 117 32.95 7.10 23.17
C SER A 117 32.79 8.59 23.37
N PHE A 118 32.23 9.00 24.51
CA PHE A 118 32.46 10.37 24.98
C PHE A 118 33.93 10.44 25.40
N ALA A 119 34.68 11.29 24.70
CA ALA A 119 35.96 11.79 25.21
C ALA A 119 35.69 12.88 26.26
#